data_AF-A0A524MGT0-F1
#
_entry.id   AF-A0A524MGT0-F1
#
_cell.length_a   1.000
_cell.length_b   1.000
_cell.length_c   1.000
_cell.angle_alpha   90.00
_cell.angle_beta   90.00
_cell.angle_gamma   90.00
#
_symmetry.space_group_name_H-M   'P 1'
#
loop_
_entity.id
_entity.type
_entity.pdbx_description
1 polymer ?
#
loop_
_entity_poly.entity_id
_entity_poly.type
_entity_poly.pdbx_seq_one_letter_code
_entity_poly.pdbx_strand_id
1 'polypeptide(L)'
;MSNDVNPWYKHIWFQRLIYIFLAILCYPAMAFTIQIVSDVSGLARYNYGAFILNEFTGPIVMTNFIFILFYIGLSMAFIFKAFGTSEELPID
;
A
#
# COMPACT_ATOMS: atom_id res chain seq x y z
N MET A 1 -6.54 32.69 -29.60
CA MET A 1 -5.43 32.18 -28.75
C MET A 1 -6.07 31.71 -27.45
N SER A 2 -6.43 30.42 -27.36
CA SER A 2 -6.81 29.84 -26.07
C SER A 2 -5.53 29.67 -25.27
N ASN A 3 -5.47 30.30 -24.10
CA ASN A 3 -4.44 30.02 -23.11
C ASN A 3 -4.75 28.66 -22.49
N ASP A 4 -4.53 27.58 -23.24
CA ASP A 4 -4.58 26.23 -22.70
C ASP A 4 -3.29 26.01 -21.90
N VAL A 5 -3.25 26.63 -20.72
CA VAL A 5 -2.28 26.33 -19.67
C VAL A 5 -2.53 24.87 -19.31
N ASN A 6 -1.76 23.98 -19.93
CA ASN A 6 -1.87 22.55 -19.68
C ASN A 6 -1.67 22.35 -18.17
N PRO A 7 -2.68 21.85 -17.44
CA PRO A 7 -2.63 21.91 -16.00
C PRO A 7 -1.42 21.17 -15.45
N TRP A 8 -0.70 21.79 -14.52
CA TRP A 8 0.52 21.24 -13.92
C TRP A 8 0.36 19.82 -13.36
N TYR A 9 -0.85 19.45 -12.94
CA TYR A 9 -1.20 18.10 -12.48
C TYR A 9 -1.25 17.03 -13.58
N LYS A 10 -1.28 17.42 -14.86
CA LYS A 10 -1.18 16.52 -16.01
C LYS A 10 0.26 16.16 -16.38
N HIS A 11 1.27 16.83 -15.79
CA HIS A 11 2.65 16.44 -16.04
C HIS A 11 2.90 15.03 -15.52
N ILE A 12 3.52 14.21 -16.35
CA ILE A 12 3.84 12.80 -16.08
C ILE A 12 4.64 12.66 -14.78
N TRP A 13 5.56 13.58 -14.51
CA TRP A 13 6.32 13.62 -13.27
C TRP A 13 5.44 13.79 -12.02
N PHE A 14 4.38 14.59 -12.10
CA PHE A 14 3.43 14.75 -11.00
C PHE A 14 2.63 13.46 -10.76
N GLN A 15 2.20 12.80 -11.84
CA GLN A 15 1.54 11.49 -11.73
C GLN A 15 2.47 10.43 -11.12
N ARG A 16 3.75 10.41 -11.51
CA ARG A 16 4.78 9.54 -10.92
C ARG A 16 4.94 9.79 -9.43
N LEU A 17 5.04 11.06 -9.01
CA LEU A 17 5.14 11.42 -7.59
C LEU A 17 3.91 10.96 -6.81
N ILE A 18 2.70 11.09 -7.37
CA ILE A 18 1.48 10.58 -6.74
C ILE A 18 1.55 9.06 -6.55
N TYR A 19 1.93 8.30 -7.58
CA TYR A 19 2.01 6.83 -7.47
C TYR A 19 3.10 6.38 -6.48
N ILE A 20 4.26 7.04 -6.45
CA ILE A 20 5.32 6.77 -5.47
C ILE A 20 4.82 7.10 -4.06
N PHE A 21 4.14 8.24 -3.88
CA PHE A 21 3.57 8.63 -2.60
C PHE A 21 2.51 7.63 -2.12
N LEU A 22 1.64 7.15 -3.02
CA LEU A 22 0.67 6.09 -2.72
C LEU A 22 1.35 4.78 -2.35
N ALA A 23 2.44 4.40 -3.02
CA ALA A 23 3.23 3.22 -2.65
C ALA A 23 3.83 3.33 -1.24
N ILE A 24 4.30 4.53 -0.85
CA ILE A 24 4.79 4.79 0.50
C ILE A 24 3.65 4.73 1.52
N LEU A 25 2.47 5.26 1.19
CA LEU A 25 1.29 5.21 2.06
C LEU A 25 0.75 3.79 2.28
N CYS A 26 1.08 2.82 1.44
CA CYS A 26 0.73 1.41 1.68
C CYS A 26 1.35 0.86 2.97
N TYR A 27 2.53 1.33 3.39
CA TYR A 27 3.18 0.84 4.61
C TYR A 27 2.46 1.25 5.92
N PRO A 28 2.14 2.54 6.16
CA PRO A 28 1.34 2.91 7.32
C PRO A 28 -0.09 2.35 7.25
N ALA A 29 -0.68 2.25 6.05
CA ALA A 29 -1.99 1.59 5.89
C ALA A 29 -1.95 0.10 6.26
N MET A 30 -0.87 -0.61 5.89
CA MET A 30 -0.63 -1.99 6.27
C MET A 30 -0.47 -2.12 7.80
N ALA A 31 0.36 -1.28 8.42
CA ALA A 31 0.57 -1.29 9.86
C ALA A 31 -0.74 -1.05 10.63
N PHE A 32 -1.53 -0.05 10.20
CA PHE A 32 -2.83 0.26 10.79
C PHE A 32 -3.83 -0.90 10.63
N THR A 33 -3.86 -1.55 9.47
CA THR A 33 -4.75 -2.69 9.21
C THR A 33 -4.39 -3.89 10.08
N ILE A 34 -3.10 -4.21 10.19
CA ILE A 34 -2.62 -5.29 11.08
C ILE A 34 -2.98 -4.98 12.53
N GLN A 35 -2.84 -3.73 12.96
CA GLN A 35 -3.20 -3.32 14.31
C GLN A 35 -4.70 -3.52 14.58
N ILE A 36 -5.57 -3.08 13.67
CA ILE A 36 -7.02 -3.31 13.77
C ILE A 36 -7.34 -4.80 13.84
N VAL A 37 -6.75 -5.61 12.96
CA VAL A 37 -6.98 -7.06 12.96
C VAL A 37 -6.51 -7.67 14.27
N SER A 38 -5.37 -7.25 14.81
CA SER A 38 -4.85 -7.68 16.11
C SER A 38 -5.76 -7.29 17.28
N ASP A 39 -6.34 -6.10 17.24
CA ASP A 39 -7.22 -5.57 18.29
C ASP A 39 -8.59 -6.27 18.28
N VAL A 40 -9.19 -6.45 17.09
CA VAL A 40 -10.49 -7.12 16.92
C VAL A 40 -10.38 -8.62 17.25
N SER A 41 -9.28 -9.24 16.85
CA SER A 41 -9.06 -10.67 17.08
C SER A 41 -8.62 -11.01 18.51
N GLY A 42 -8.31 -10.00 19.34
CA GLY A 42 -7.87 -10.19 20.71
C GLY A 42 -6.43 -10.70 20.85
N LEU A 43 -5.66 -10.77 19.75
CA LEU A 43 -4.22 -11.11 19.81
C LEU A 43 -3.43 -10.13 20.68
N ALA A 44 -3.80 -8.84 20.65
CA ALA A 44 -3.17 -7.81 21.49
C ALA A 44 -3.36 -8.07 23.00
N ARG A 45 -4.35 -8.89 23.41
CA ARG A 45 -4.63 -9.25 24.82
C ARG A 45 -3.95 -10.54 25.26
N TYR A 46 -3.36 -11.30 24.34
CA TYR A 46 -2.59 -12.51 24.66
C TYR A 46 -1.22 -12.15 25.25
N ASN A 47 -1.21 -11.69 26.50
CA ASN A 47 -0.01 -11.28 27.24
C ASN A 47 0.42 -12.25 28.36
N TYR A 48 -0.23 -13.41 28.52
CA TYR A 48 -0.03 -14.29 29.69
C TYR A 48 0.46 -15.72 29.38
N GLY A 49 0.94 -16.00 28.18
CA GLY A 49 1.51 -17.31 27.86
C GLY A 49 2.16 -17.32 26.48
N ALA A 50 3.12 -18.24 26.28
CA ALA A 50 3.81 -18.43 25.01
C ALA A 50 2.82 -18.40 23.84
N PHE A 51 3.18 -17.68 22.77
CA PHE A 51 2.38 -17.58 21.56
C PHE A 51 2.29 -18.95 20.88
N ILE A 52 1.29 -19.74 21.27
CA ILE A 52 1.02 -21.05 20.66
C ILE A 52 0.13 -20.79 19.44
N LEU A 53 0.60 -21.21 18.27
CA LEU A 53 -0.29 -21.36 17.11
C LEU A 53 -1.30 -22.46 17.46
N ASN A 54 -2.50 -22.04 17.82
CA ASN A 54 -3.65 -22.91 18.06
C ASN A 54 -4.67 -22.69 16.93
N GLU A 55 -5.72 -23.51 16.89
CA GLU A 55 -6.84 -23.42 15.95
C GLU A 55 -7.49 -22.03 15.90
N PHE A 56 -7.40 -21.24 16.97
CA PHE A 56 -7.90 -19.87 17.02
C PHE A 56 -6.90 -18.82 16.51
N THR A 57 -5.65 -18.85 16.96
CA THR A 57 -4.63 -17.85 16.63
C THR A 57 -4.04 -18.06 15.23
N GLY A 58 -4.02 -19.29 14.73
CA GLY A 58 -3.53 -19.66 13.40
C GLY A 58 -4.25 -18.93 12.26
N PRO A 59 -5.59 -19.01 12.15
CA PRO A 59 -6.34 -18.29 11.13
C PRO A 59 -6.12 -16.77 11.15
N ILE A 60 -5.99 -16.18 12.34
CA ILE A 60 -5.77 -14.74 12.50
C ILE A 60 -4.39 -14.32 11.98
N VAL A 61 -3.35 -15.08 12.31
CA VAL A 61 -2.00 -14.85 11.78
C VAL A 61 -1.99 -15.00 10.26
N MET A 62 -2.72 -15.98 9.72
CA MET A 62 -2.88 -16.15 8.27
C MET A 62 -3.61 -14.98 7.61
N THR A 63 -4.63 -14.42 8.27
CA THR A 63 -5.30 -13.20 7.80
C THR A 63 -4.34 -12.02 7.73
N ASN A 64 -3.52 -11.80 8.76
CA ASN A 64 -2.48 -10.76 8.73
C ASN A 64 -1.47 -10.98 7.61
N PHE A 65 -1.04 -12.22 7.39
CA PHE A 65 -0.14 -12.58 6.30
C PHE A 65 -0.74 -12.24 4.92
N ILE A 66 -2.02 -12.55 4.71
CA ILE A 66 -2.73 -12.20 3.47
C ILE A 66 -2.79 -10.68 3.27
N PHE A 67 -3.08 -9.91 4.33
CA PHE A 67 -3.06 -8.45 4.25
C PHE A 67 -1.68 -7.89 3.89
N ILE A 68 -0.61 -8.45 4.47
CA ILE A 68 0.77 -8.06 4.14
C ILE A 68 1.04 -8.31 2.65
N LEU A 69 0.72 -9.51 2.14
CA LEU A 69 0.90 -9.83 0.72
C LEU A 69 0.09 -8.89 -0.19
N PHE A 70 -1.14 -8.58 0.20
CA PHE A 70 -1.98 -7.63 -0.53
C PHE A 70 -1.35 -6.24 -0.59
N TYR A 71 -0.88 -5.69 0.53
CA TYR A 71 -0.26 -4.36 0.57
C TYR A 71 1.09 -4.31 -0.16
N ILE A 72 1.89 -5.38 -0.11
CA ILE A 72 3.12 -5.50 -0.90
C ILE A 72 2.79 -5.52 -2.39
N GLY A 73 1.81 -6.34 -2.81
CA GLY A 73 1.36 -6.40 -4.19
C GLY A 73 0.79 -5.06 -4.69
N LEU A 74 0.03 -4.37 -3.86
CA LEU A 74 -0.52 -3.05 -4.14
C LEU A 74 0.58 -1.99 -4.27
N SER A 75 1.56 -2.00 -3.37
CA SER A 75 2.75 -1.12 -3.45
C SER A 75 3.54 -1.38 -4.73
N MET A 76 3.80 -2.65 -5.06
CA MET A 76 4.44 -3.03 -6.32
C MET A 76 3.64 -2.53 -7.53
N ALA A 77 2.31 -2.68 -7.54
CA ALA A 77 1.46 -2.19 -8.63
C ALA A 77 1.57 -0.68 -8.82
N PHE A 78 1.61 0.10 -7.73
CA PHE A 78 1.83 1.55 -7.81
C PHE A 78 3.23 1.90 -8.32
N ILE A 79 4.27 1.18 -7.88
CA ILE A 79 5.64 1.34 -8.38
C ILE A 79 5.70 1.02 -9.88
N PHE A 80 5.16 -0.11 -10.32
CA PHE A 80 5.08 -0.48 -11.73
C PHE A 80 4.33 0.58 -12.54
N LYS A 81 3.24 1.14 -12.01
CA LYS A 81 2.50 2.19 -12.69
C LYS A 81 3.28 3.50 -12.74
N ALA A 82 4.03 3.86 -11.69
CA ALA A 82 4.89 5.03 -11.68
C ALA A 82 6.00 4.94 -12.75
N PHE A 83 6.69 3.81 -12.84
CA PHE A 83 7.79 3.64 -13.80
C PHE A 83 7.31 3.24 -15.21
N GLY A 84 6.14 2.64 -15.33
CA GLY A 84 5.49 2.28 -16.60
C GLY A 84 4.69 3.40 -17.25
N THR A 85 4.40 4.50 -16.55
CA THR A 85 3.95 5.75 -17.19
C THR A 85 5.11 6.34 -18.00
N SER A 86 5.26 5.89 -19.24
CA SER A 86 6.26 6.34 -20.20
C SER A 86 5.62 6.67 -21.54
N GLU A 87 4.96 7.82 -21.66
CA GLU A 87 4.75 8.43 -22.98
C GLU A 87 4.87 9.96 -22.88
N GLU A 88 5.65 10.48 -23.85
CA GLU A 88 5.83 11.88 -24.29
C GLU A 88 6.93 12.72 -23.62
N LEU A 89 8.19 12.38 -23.93
CA LEU A 89 9.13 13.41 -24.41
C LEU A 89 8.91 13.50 -25.93
N PRO A 90 8.13 14.48 -26.46
CA PRO A 90 8.37 14.91 -27.83
C PRO A 90 9.76 15.56 -27.81
N ILE A 91 10.73 14.82 -28.34
CA ILE A 91 12.00 15.41 -28.75
C ILE A 91 11.67 16.18 -30.03
N ASP A 92 11.29 17.45 -29.86
CA ASP A 92 11.43 18.48 -30.87
C ASP A 92 12.49 19.49 -30.37
#